data_AF-A0A353N8L7-F1
#
_entry.id   AF-A0A353N8L7-F1
#
_cell.length_a   1.000
_cell.length_b   1.000
_cell.length_c   1.000
_cell.angle_alpha   90.00
_cell.angle_beta   90.00
_cell.angle_gamma   90.00
#
_symmetry.space_group_name_H-M   'P 1'
#
loop_
_entity.id
_entity.type
_entity.pdbx_description
1 polymer ?
#
loop_
_entity_poly.entity_id
_entity_poly.type
_entity_poly.pdbx_seq_one_letter_code
_entity_poly.pdbx_strand_id
1 'polypeptide(L)'
;MLLSLIIVSVIPGVLWLTYFYRKDRFEPEPKKLVAKVFIGGMLMVVPAGALELVGKEGLMVARTSGNVLLIFIYSFFFIGVIEEGLKFLLLALTVYPRK
;
A
#
# COMPACT_ATOMS: atom_id res chain seq x y z
N MET A 1 -23.15 -12.86 3.14
CA MET A 1 -21.72 -13.17 3.42
C MET A 1 -20.77 -12.25 2.65
N LEU A 2 -20.78 -12.25 1.30
CA LEU A 2 -19.88 -11.40 0.50
C LEU A 2 -20.01 -9.90 0.81
N LEU A 3 -21.24 -9.39 0.89
CA LEU A 3 -21.50 -7.98 1.23
C LEU A 3 -20.89 -7.61 2.59
N SER A 4 -21.05 -8.47 3.60
CA SER A 4 -20.50 -8.28 4.94
C SER A 4 -18.97 -8.20 4.92
N LEU A 5 -18.30 -9.03 4.11
CA LEU A 5 -16.84 -9.00 3.95
C LEU A 5 -16.37 -7.70 3.30
N ILE A 6 -17.02 -7.28 2.21
CA ILE A 6 -16.68 -6.02 1.52
C ILE A 6 -16.83 -4.83 2.47
N ILE A 7 -17.93 -4.80 3.22
CA ILE A 7 -18.19 -3.76 4.22
C ILE A 7 -17.07 -3.71 5.25
N VAL A 8 -16.71 -4.84 5.86
CA VAL A 8 -15.66 -4.89 6.90
C VAL A 8 -14.27 -4.57 6.34
N SER A 9 -14.00 -4.87 5.07
CA SER A 9 -12.71 -4.53 4.42
C SER A 9 -12.59 -3.06 4.02
N VAL A 10 -13.69 -2.41 3.60
CA VAL A 10 -13.65 -1.03 3.06
C VAL A 10 -13.94 0.03 4.12
N ILE A 11 -14.88 -0.23 5.03
CA ILE A 11 -15.33 0.76 6.02
C ILE A 11 -14.16 1.32 6.84
N PRO A 12 -13.25 0.51 7.42
CA PRO A 12 -12.16 1.05 8.23
C PRO A 12 -11.29 2.05 7.44
N GLY A 13 -10.95 1.73 6.19
CA GLY A 13 -10.16 2.63 5.34
C GLY A 13 -10.85 3.97 5.08
N VAL A 14 -12.14 3.95 4.76
CA VAL A 14 -12.93 5.17 4.53
C VAL A 14 -13.11 5.97 5.81
N LEU A 15 -13.32 5.30 6.96
CA LEU A 15 -13.44 5.93 8.27
C LEU A 15 -12.16 6.66 8.65
N TRP A 16 -11.00 6.01 8.52
CA TRP A 16 -9.71 6.63 8.82
C TRP A 16 -9.42 7.83 7.91
N LEU A 17 -9.66 7.69 6.60
CA LEU A 17 -9.50 8.79 5.65
C LEU A 17 -10.37 9.99 6.03
N THR A 18 -11.65 9.73 6.32
CA THR A 18 -12.61 10.77 6.69
C THR A 18 -12.26 11.42 8.04
N TYR A 19 -11.85 10.61 9.02
CA TYR A 19 -11.50 11.09 10.36
C TYR A 19 -10.29 12.02 10.32
N PHE A 20 -9.19 11.59 9.70
CA PHE A 20 -7.97 12.39 9.61
C PHE A 20 -8.17 13.65 8.76
N TYR A 21 -8.86 13.53 7.62
CA TYR A 21 -9.17 14.70 6.79
C TYR A 21 -10.00 15.75 7.54
N ARG A 22 -10.93 15.33 8.41
CA ARG A 22 -11.70 16.26 9.26
C ARG A 22 -10.90 16.86 10.41
N LYS A 23 -9.82 16.21 10.82
CA LYS A 23 -8.93 16.70 11.87
C LYS A 23 -7.92 17.72 11.35
N ASP A 24 -7.60 17.66 10.07
CA ASP A 24 -6.81 18.65 9.36
C ASP A 24 -7.65 19.91 9.06
N ARG A 25 -7.76 20.79 10.06
CA ARG A 25 -8.62 21.99 10.01
C ARG A 25 -7.88 23.25 9.58
N PHE A 26 -6.58 23.30 9.83
CA PHE A 26 -5.80 24.51 9.63
C PHE A 26 -5.34 24.65 8.18
N GLU A 27 -4.91 23.54 7.55
CA GLU A 27 -4.39 23.54 6.18
C GLU A 27 -4.86 22.29 5.41
N PRO A 28 -6.18 22.15 5.16
CA PRO A 28 -6.71 20.94 4.55
C PRO A 28 -6.19 20.72 3.13
N GLU A 29 -5.71 19.51 2.87
CA GLU A 29 -5.28 19.10 1.54
C GLU A 29 -6.42 19.15 0.50
N PRO A 30 -6.13 19.47 -0.78
CA PRO A 30 -7.13 19.44 -1.83
C PRO A 30 -7.77 18.06 -1.97
N LYS A 31 -9.11 17.98 -1.85
CA LYS A 31 -9.86 16.70 -1.91
C LYS A 31 -9.53 15.85 -3.15
N LYS A 32 -9.30 16.50 -4.30
CA LYS A 32 -8.92 15.83 -5.55
C LYS A 32 -7.54 15.16 -5.44
N LEU A 33 -6.59 15.80 -4.75
CA LEU A 33 -5.27 15.25 -4.51
C LEU A 33 -5.35 14.03 -3.59
N VAL A 34 -6.08 14.17 -2.47
CA VAL A 34 -6.32 13.07 -1.53
C VAL A 34 -6.96 11.87 -2.21
N ALA A 35 -8.02 12.09 -3.02
CA ALA A 35 -8.67 11.02 -3.77
C ALA A 35 -7.73 10.36 -4.80
N LYS A 36 -6.91 11.16 -5.50
CA LYS A 36 -5.92 10.68 -6.47
C LYS A 36 -4.87 9.79 -5.81
N VAL A 37 -4.34 10.19 -4.66
CA VAL A 37 -3.36 9.41 -3.91
C VAL A 37 -3.99 8.14 -3.34
N PHE A 38 -5.19 8.22 -2.77
CA PHE A 38 -5.89 7.06 -2.20
C PHE A 38 -6.17 5.99 -3.27
N ILE A 39 -6.81 6.38 -4.39
CA ILE A 39 -7.12 5.46 -5.49
C ILE A 39 -5.83 5.00 -6.18
N GLY A 40 -4.86 5.90 -6.37
CA GLY A 40 -3.55 5.54 -6.92
C GLY A 40 -2.85 4.48 -6.07
N GLY A 41 -2.93 4.58 -4.74
CA GLY A 41 -2.34 3.61 -3.82
C GLY A 41 -3.01 2.25 -3.94
N MET A 42 -4.34 2.21 -4.06
CA MET A 42 -5.08 0.99 -4.33
C MET A 42 -4.64 0.34 -5.66
N LEU A 43 -4.44 1.15 -6.71
CA LEU A 43 -3.99 0.64 -8.00
C LEU A 43 -2.55 0.14 -7.99
N MET A 44 -1.67 0.71 -7.15
CA MET A 44 -0.26 0.28 -7.03
C MET A 44 -0.12 -1.13 -6.43
N VAL A 45 -1.16 -1.71 -5.82
CA VAL A 45 -1.16 -3.11 -5.37
C VAL A 45 -0.98 -4.08 -6.54
N VAL A 46 -1.50 -3.74 -7.73
CA VAL A 46 -1.39 -4.60 -8.93
C VAL A 46 0.06 -4.72 -9.41
N PRO A 47 0.80 -3.63 -9.70
CA PRO A 47 2.22 -3.74 -10.04
C PRO A 47 3.08 -4.26 -8.89
N ALA A 48 2.73 -3.98 -7.62
CA ALA A 48 3.43 -4.57 -6.47
C ALA A 48 3.37 -6.09 -6.50
N GLY A 49 2.16 -6.65 -6.63
CA GLY A 49 1.95 -8.08 -6.76
C GLY A 49 2.67 -8.67 -7.98
N ALA A 50 2.67 -7.97 -9.11
CA ALA A 50 3.40 -8.43 -10.30
C ALA A 50 4.93 -8.50 -10.09
N LEU A 51 5.52 -7.54 -9.38
CA LEU A 51 6.95 -7.55 -9.02
C LEU A 51 7.24 -8.65 -7.99
N GLU A 52 6.37 -8.85 -7.01
CA GLU A 52 6.53 -9.91 -6.02
C GLU A 52 6.47 -11.32 -6.62
N LEU A 53 5.71 -11.51 -7.70
CA LEU A 53 5.66 -12.79 -8.41
C LEU A 53 7.02 -13.24 -8.94
N VAL A 54 7.90 -12.30 -9.30
CA VAL A 54 9.27 -12.61 -9.76
C VAL A 54 10.06 -13.33 -8.67
N GLY A 55 9.84 -12.96 -7.41
CA GLY A 55 10.53 -13.56 -6.28
C GLY A 55 9.79 -14.75 -5.65
N LYS A 56 8.56 -15.06 -6.08
CA LYS A 56 7.63 -15.98 -5.39
C LYS A 56 8.27 -17.29 -4.92
N GLU A 57 9.15 -17.89 -5.70
CA GLU A 57 9.85 -19.12 -5.33
C GLU A 57 10.73 -18.93 -4.09
N GLY A 58 11.50 -17.84 -4.04
CA GLY A 58 12.31 -17.49 -2.86
C GLY A 58 11.45 -17.24 -1.61
N LEU A 59 10.28 -16.62 -1.76
CA LEU A 59 9.33 -16.44 -0.66
C LEU A 59 8.80 -17.78 -0.14
N MET A 60 8.48 -18.70 -1.06
CA MET A 60 7.98 -20.03 -0.73
C MET A 60 9.04 -20.86 0.01
N VAL A 61 10.30 -20.80 -0.43
CA VAL A 61 11.42 -21.43 0.28
C VAL A 61 11.59 -20.80 1.66
N ALA A 62 11.57 -19.47 1.77
CA ALA A 62 11.64 -18.79 3.07
C ALA A 62 10.54 -19.27 4.02
N ARG A 63 9.29 -19.30 3.57
CA ARG A 63 8.13 -19.73 4.38
C ARG A 63 8.18 -21.21 4.79
N THR A 64 8.60 -22.10 3.90
CA THR A 64 8.63 -23.55 4.17
C THR A 64 9.85 -24.01 4.94
N SER A 65 10.95 -23.24 4.92
CA SER A 65 12.18 -23.57 5.64
C SER A 65 12.06 -23.50 7.17
N GLY A 66 11.05 -22.79 7.70
CA GLY A 66 10.95 -22.49 9.13
C GLY A 66 12.05 -21.54 9.65
N ASN A 67 12.93 -21.04 8.78
CA ASN A 67 14.02 -20.14 9.14
C ASN A 67 13.49 -18.71 9.26
N VAL A 68 13.33 -18.25 10.51
CA VAL A 68 12.83 -16.90 10.82
C VAL A 68 13.69 -15.80 10.21
N LEU A 69 15.01 -15.97 10.18
CA LEU A 69 15.91 -14.99 9.58
C LEU A 69 15.68 -14.86 8.07
N LEU A 70 15.48 -15.99 7.38
CA LEU A 70 15.21 -16.00 5.94
C LEU A 70 13.86 -15.36 5.62
N ILE A 71 12.83 -15.64 6.42
CA ILE A 71 11.51 -14.98 6.30
C ILE A 71 11.65 -13.48 6.53
N PHE A 72 12.38 -13.05 7.57
CA PHE A 72 12.62 -11.64 7.85
C PHE A 72 13.31 -10.93 6.68
N ILE A 73 14.41 -11.50 6.18
CA ILE A 73 15.16 -10.91 5.06
C ILE A 73 14.23 -10.73 3.85
N TYR A 74 13.45 -11.77 3.54
CA TYR A 74 12.58 -11.74 2.39
C TYR A 74 11.41 -10.75 2.56
N SER A 75 10.73 -10.77 3.70
CA SER A 75 9.62 -9.85 3.97
C SER A 75 10.06 -8.39 4.06
N PHE A 76 11.19 -8.12 4.68
CA PHE A 76 11.65 -6.74 4.89
C PHE A 76 12.31 -6.16 3.63
N PHE A 77 13.27 -6.88 3.04
CA PHE A 77 14.08 -6.33 1.95
C PHE A 77 13.50 -6.60 0.57
N PHE A 78 12.80 -7.71 0.35
CA PHE A 78 12.20 -7.96 -0.96
C PHE A 78 10.80 -7.35 -1.04
N ILE A 79 9.88 -7.82 -0.21
CA ILE A 79 8.48 -7.33 -0.21
C ILE A 79 8.45 -5.86 0.21
N GLY A 80 9.09 -5.51 1.32
CA GLY A 80 9.07 -4.13 1.85
C GLY A 80 9.62 -3.09 0.87
N VAL A 81 10.72 -3.38 0.15
CA VAL A 81 11.27 -2.46 -0.85
C VAL A 81 10.33 -2.27 -2.04
N ILE A 82 9.66 -3.34 -2.48
CA ILE A 82 8.67 -3.26 -3.58
C ILE A 82 7.48 -2.40 -3.15
N GLU A 83 6.87 -2.72 -1.99
CA GLU A 83 5.69 -2.01 -1.51
C GLU A 83 5.98 -0.54 -1.20
N GLU A 84 7.01 -0.25 -0.41
CA GLU A 84 7.37 1.13 -0.04
C GLU A 84 7.90 1.92 -1.24
N GLY A 85 8.65 1.27 -2.13
CA GLY A 85 9.13 1.89 -3.36
C GLY A 85 7.98 2.34 -4.26
N LEU A 86 6.95 1.51 -4.43
CA LEU A 86 5.77 1.87 -5.24
C LEU A 86 4.88 2.91 -4.56
N LYS A 87 4.70 2.83 -3.23
CA LYS A 87 4.03 3.88 -2.44
C LYS A 87 4.74 5.22 -2.62
N PHE A 88 6.06 5.25 -2.49
CA PHE A 88 6.86 6.45 -2.69
C PHE A 88 6.78 6.96 -4.13
N LEU A 89 6.89 6.08 -5.13
CA LEU A 89 6.80 6.46 -6.55
C LEU A 89 5.46 7.13 -6.86
N LEU A 90 4.35 6.59 -6.36
CA LEU A 90 3.05 7.22 -6.52
C LEU A 90 3.03 8.64 -5.95
N LEU A 91 3.53 8.82 -4.72
CA LEU A 91 3.59 10.15 -4.09
C LEU A 91 4.48 11.11 -4.89
N ALA A 92 5.65 10.65 -5.33
CA ALA A 92 6.57 11.44 -6.16
C ALA A 92 5.94 11.88 -7.48
N LEU A 93 5.07 11.07 -8.10
CA LEU A 93 4.40 11.40 -9.35
C LEU A 93 3.13 12.25 -9.17
N THR A 94 2.51 12.23 -8.00
CA THR A 94 1.19 12.82 -7.77
C THR A 94 1.20 14.07 -6.91
N VAL A 95 2.03 14.10 -5.87
CA VAL A 95 2.11 15.19 -4.89
C VAL A 95 3.26 16.14 -5.21
N TYR A 96 4.39 15.62 -5.72
CA TYR A 96 5.54 16.46 -6.01
C TYR A 96 5.21 17.40 -7.19
N PRO A 97 5.25 18.73 -6.99
CA PRO A 97 4.95 19.66 -8.07
C PRO A 97 6.01 19.52 -9.16
N ARG A 98 5.57 19.21 -10.39
CA ARG A 98 6.38 19.49 -11.58
C ARG A 98 6.48 21.01 -11.66
N LYS A 99 7.68 21.54 -11.45
CA LYS A 99 8.00 22.93 -11.80
C LYS A 99 7.78 23.16 -13.29
#